data_AF-A0A423VM11-F1
#
_entry.id   AF-A0A423VM11-F1
#
_cell.length_a   1.000
_cell.length_b   1.000
_cell.length_c   1.000
_cell.angle_alpha   90.00
_cell.angle_beta   90.00
_cell.angle_gamma   90.00
#
_symmetry.space_group_name_H-M   'P 1'
#
loop_
_entity.id
_entity.type
_entity.pdbx_description
1 polymer ?
#
loop_
_entity_poly.entity_id
_entity_poly.type
_entity_poly.pdbx_seq_one_letter_code
_entity_poly.pdbx_strand_id
1 'polypeptide(L)'
;MEQYNEFLSFDNVLHEQDILGSIAFARANTKAGLLTKIEAGLLEVEKEWENGTFKIISSADENIHTVKERRLGDIIGNNIATDMRLWLRDELDELEGYLTSWLRIIAQRAEAEGRLRHARMLSYGFAFANDLERLREIRKRVNRSLIGCGAPAGNPFGIDREMMASELGFEGLLWDSVGAVADRDFVLETLQWESFLMQHISRWAEDLIISSSAEFGFVRLADAYSTGSSLMP
;
A
#
# COMPACT_ATOMS: atom_id res chain seq x y z
N MET A 1 22.90 -10.22 -16.45
CA MET A 1 21.79 -11.03 -15.91
C MET A 1 21.48 -10.60 -14.50
N GLU A 2 22.47 -10.50 -13.59
CA GLU A 2 22.26 -10.00 -12.22
C GLU A 2 21.56 -8.63 -12.17
N GLN A 3 22.07 -7.61 -12.86
CA GLN A 3 21.39 -6.29 -12.94
C GLN A 3 19.98 -6.31 -13.57
N TYR A 4 19.65 -7.34 -14.35
CA TYR A 4 18.31 -7.45 -14.98
C TYR A 4 17.30 -8.13 -14.05
N ASN A 5 17.78 -9.01 -13.18
CA ASN A 5 16.97 -9.72 -12.19
C ASN A 5 16.94 -9.01 -10.83
N GLU A 6 17.74 -7.97 -10.63
CA GLU A 6 17.73 -7.17 -9.41
C GLU A 6 16.41 -6.39 -9.29
N PHE A 7 15.78 -6.50 -8.12
CA PHE A 7 14.52 -5.83 -7.78
C PHE A 7 14.65 -4.94 -6.54
N LEU A 8 15.78 -5.04 -5.82
CA LEU A 8 16.02 -4.36 -4.56
C LEU A 8 15.97 -2.83 -4.65
N SER A 9 16.25 -2.27 -5.82
CA SER A 9 16.10 -0.86 -6.14
C SER A 9 14.68 -0.32 -5.95
N PHE A 10 13.66 -1.18 -5.92
CA PHE A 10 12.27 -0.78 -5.70
C PHE A 10 11.50 -1.65 -4.68
N ASP A 11 11.83 -2.92 -4.50
CA ASP A 11 11.09 -3.81 -3.58
C ASP A 11 11.48 -3.64 -2.10
N ASN A 12 12.52 -2.86 -1.81
CA ASN A 12 12.94 -2.56 -0.44
C ASN A 12 11.85 -1.85 0.38
N VAL A 13 10.86 -1.24 -0.28
CA VAL A 13 9.68 -0.66 0.37
C VAL A 13 8.88 -1.72 1.14
N LEU A 14 8.99 -2.98 0.75
CA LEU A 14 8.26 -4.12 1.34
C LEU A 14 8.99 -4.77 2.52
N HIS A 15 10.11 -4.23 2.98
CA HIS A 15 10.95 -4.86 4.02
C HIS A 15 10.17 -5.13 5.33
N GLU A 16 9.32 -4.21 5.75
CA GLU A 16 8.49 -4.37 6.95
C GLU A 16 7.52 -5.56 6.78
N GLN A 17 6.81 -5.59 5.65
CA GLN A 17 5.85 -6.66 5.35
C GLN A 17 6.53 -8.02 5.19
N ASP A 18 7.70 -8.07 4.56
CA ASP A 18 8.51 -9.30 4.43
C ASP A 18 8.90 -9.84 5.80
N ILE A 19 9.33 -8.98 6.73
CA ILE A 19 9.70 -9.37 8.09
C ILE A 19 8.48 -9.86 8.87
N LEU A 20 7.36 -9.14 8.81
CA LEU A 20 6.11 -9.55 9.48
C LEU A 20 5.62 -10.91 8.96
N GLY A 21 5.57 -11.08 7.64
CA GLY A 21 5.20 -12.34 6.99
C GLY A 21 6.10 -13.50 7.41
N SER A 22 7.40 -13.22 7.54
CA SER A 22 8.41 -14.17 8.02
C SER A 22 8.20 -14.59 9.47
N ILE A 23 7.87 -13.63 10.35
CA ILE A 23 7.60 -13.89 11.77
C ILE A 23 6.35 -14.78 11.90
N ALA A 24 5.27 -14.44 11.20
CA ALA A 24 4.05 -15.24 11.19
C ALA A 24 4.30 -16.66 10.67
N PHE A 25 5.08 -16.79 9.59
CA PHE A 25 5.47 -18.09 9.04
C PHE A 25 6.32 -18.90 10.02
N ALA A 26 7.32 -18.28 10.66
CA ALA A 26 8.18 -18.94 11.63
C ALA A 26 7.37 -19.44 12.84
N ARG A 27 6.48 -18.60 13.39
CA ARG A 27 5.60 -18.97 14.50
C ARG A 27 4.67 -20.13 14.15
N ALA A 28 4.07 -20.11 12.95
CA ALA A 28 3.18 -21.19 12.50
C ALA A 28 3.93 -22.52 12.33
N ASN A 29 5.14 -22.49 11.76
CA ASN A 29 5.98 -23.68 11.64
C ASN A 29 6.49 -24.18 12.99
N THR A 30 6.82 -23.30 13.94
CA THR A 30 7.18 -23.70 15.31
C THR A 30 6.00 -24.36 16.01
N LYS A 31 4.78 -23.85 15.83
CA LYS A 31 3.55 -24.48 16.34
C LYS A 31 3.32 -25.87 15.73
N ALA A 32 3.65 -26.05 14.46
CA ALA A 32 3.60 -27.35 13.77
C ALA A 32 4.78 -28.30 14.15
N GLY A 33 5.71 -27.86 15.00
CA GLY A 33 6.88 -28.65 15.41
C GLY A 33 7.97 -28.76 14.34
N LEU A 34 7.95 -27.90 13.32
CA LEU A 34 8.85 -27.96 12.16
C LEU A 34 10.09 -27.10 12.34
N LEU A 35 9.98 -25.99 13.09
CA LEU A 35 11.08 -25.04 13.31
C LEU A 35 11.32 -24.77 14.78
N THR A 36 12.59 -24.50 15.11
CA THR A 36 12.99 -23.99 16.43
C THR A 36 13.82 -22.72 16.28
N LYS A 37 13.43 -21.66 17.00
CA LYS A 37 14.25 -20.46 17.31
C LYS A 37 14.77 -19.61 16.12
N ILE A 38 13.90 -19.18 15.20
CA ILE A 38 14.26 -18.20 14.13
C ILE A 38 13.72 -16.78 14.42
N GLU A 39 12.62 -16.67 15.18
CA GLU A 39 11.96 -15.39 15.48
C GLU A 39 12.88 -14.33 16.10
N ALA A 40 13.76 -14.72 17.03
CA ALA A 40 14.70 -13.78 17.65
C ALA A 40 15.64 -13.11 16.63
N GLY A 41 16.02 -13.83 15.57
CA GLY A 41 16.83 -13.28 14.49
C GLY A 41 16.03 -12.34 13.59
N LEU A 42 14.76 -12.65 13.31
CA LEU A 42 13.86 -11.77 12.55
C LEU A 42 13.65 -10.42 13.27
N LEU A 43 13.43 -10.46 14.58
CA LEU A 43 13.30 -9.25 15.41
C LEU A 43 14.62 -8.45 15.53
N GLU A 44 15.78 -9.09 15.36
CA GLU A 44 17.06 -8.39 15.27
C GLU A 44 17.20 -7.68 13.92
N VAL A 45 16.83 -8.36 12.84
CA VAL A 45 16.82 -7.78 11.49
C VAL A 45 15.90 -6.56 11.41
N GLU A 46 14.69 -6.65 11.96
CA GLU A 46 13.76 -5.52 12.07
C GLU A 46 14.42 -4.29 12.70
N LYS A 47 15.05 -4.46 13.86
CA LYS A 47 15.79 -3.38 14.54
C LYS A 47 16.95 -2.85 13.71
N GLU A 48 17.66 -3.72 12.98
CA GLU A 48 18.76 -3.29 12.13
C GLU A 48 18.25 -2.37 11.00
N TRP A 49 17.07 -2.66 10.43
CA TRP A 49 16.39 -1.83 9.43
C TRP A 49 15.88 -0.51 10.02
N GLU A 50 15.15 -0.55 11.14
CA GLU A 50 14.64 0.65 11.84
C GLU A 50 15.75 1.64 12.18
N ASN A 51 16.93 1.13 12.58
CA ASN A 51 18.08 1.96 12.94
C ASN A 51 18.95 2.36 11.72
N GLY A 52 18.61 1.95 10.50
CA GLY A 52 19.38 2.21 9.29
C GLY A 52 20.78 1.57 9.30
N THR A 53 20.97 0.52 10.09
CA THR A 53 22.24 -0.19 10.26
C THR A 53 22.36 -1.44 9.40
N PHE A 54 21.23 -1.93 8.86
CA PHE A 54 21.22 -3.10 7.99
C PHE A 54 22.02 -2.82 6.72
N LYS A 55 22.95 -3.72 6.38
CA LYS A 55 23.79 -3.58 5.19
C LYS A 55 23.25 -4.44 4.04
N ILE A 56 22.79 -3.76 3.00
CA ILE A 56 22.51 -4.33 1.68
C ILE A 56 23.84 -4.58 0.97
N ILE A 57 23.99 -5.78 0.39
CA ILE A 57 25.16 -6.19 -0.39
C ILE A 57 24.69 -6.45 -1.82
N SER A 58 24.81 -5.46 -2.69
CA SER A 58 24.28 -5.50 -4.07
C SER A 58 24.83 -6.65 -4.94
N SER A 59 25.94 -7.28 -4.56
CA SER A 59 26.50 -8.45 -5.25
C SER A 59 25.91 -9.79 -4.79
N ALA A 60 25.10 -9.79 -3.73
CA ALA A 60 24.53 -11.00 -3.11
C ALA A 60 23.01 -10.90 -2.89
N ASP A 61 22.46 -9.69 -2.85
CA ASP A 61 21.05 -9.43 -2.61
C ASP A 61 20.36 -9.04 -3.92
N GLU A 62 19.49 -9.91 -4.42
CA GLU A 62 18.69 -9.70 -5.64
C GLU A 62 17.40 -8.95 -5.35
N ASN A 63 16.76 -9.27 -4.22
CA ASN A 63 15.46 -8.76 -3.77
C ASN A 63 15.41 -8.68 -2.25
N ILE A 64 14.38 -8.04 -1.71
CA ILE A 64 14.24 -7.87 -0.25
C ILE A 64 14.25 -9.20 0.53
N HIS A 65 13.73 -10.28 -0.04
CA HIS A 65 13.74 -11.59 0.61
C HIS A 65 15.17 -12.16 0.73
N THR A 66 15.98 -12.06 -0.33
CA THR A 66 17.37 -12.53 -0.31
C THR A 66 18.23 -11.78 0.71
N VAL A 67 17.92 -10.51 0.96
CA VAL A 67 18.61 -9.69 1.97
C VAL A 67 18.49 -10.32 3.35
N LYS A 68 17.27 -10.75 3.71
CA LYS A 68 16.96 -11.41 4.98
C LYS A 68 17.43 -12.87 4.99
N GLU A 69 17.25 -13.63 3.90
CA GLU A 69 17.73 -15.01 3.76
C GLU A 69 19.25 -15.09 3.96
N ARG A 70 20.02 -14.13 3.43
CA ARG A 70 21.48 -14.05 3.67
C ARG A 70 21.83 -13.90 5.15
N ARG A 71 20.98 -13.23 5.93
CA ARG A 71 21.23 -12.94 7.35
C ARG A 71 20.79 -14.08 8.27
N LEU A 72 19.77 -14.85 7.88
CA LEU A 72 19.06 -15.79 8.75
C LEU A 72 18.96 -17.22 8.20
N GLY A 73 19.36 -17.46 6.95
CA GLY A 73 19.31 -18.73 6.22
C GLY A 73 18.03 -18.94 5.40
N ASP A 74 17.98 -20.03 4.64
CA ASP A 74 16.95 -20.35 3.63
C ASP A 74 15.55 -20.71 4.18
N ILE A 75 15.36 -20.71 5.52
CA ILE A 75 14.16 -21.28 6.16
C ILE A 75 13.14 -20.19 6.55
N ILE A 76 12.86 -19.30 5.61
CA ILE A 76 11.96 -18.17 5.86
C ILE A 76 10.89 -18.15 4.78
N GLY A 77 9.64 -18.05 5.21
CA GLY A 77 8.49 -18.02 4.30
C GLY A 77 8.62 -16.81 3.38
N ASN A 78 8.77 -17.09 2.08
CA ASN A 78 8.97 -16.09 1.05
C ASN A 78 7.72 -16.08 0.16
N ASN A 79 6.96 -14.98 0.18
CA ASN A 79 5.95 -14.74 -0.84
C ASN A 79 5.67 -13.25 -1.04
N ILE A 80 6.31 -12.69 -2.06
CA ILE A 80 6.12 -11.32 -2.55
C ILE A 80 4.65 -10.90 -2.67
N ALA A 81 3.73 -11.80 -3.05
CA ALA A 81 2.33 -11.43 -3.18
C ALA A 81 1.65 -11.18 -1.82
N THR A 82 2.12 -11.82 -0.75
CA THR A 82 1.68 -11.53 0.62
C THR A 82 2.13 -10.14 1.01
N ASP A 83 3.40 -9.82 0.74
CA ASP A 83 3.99 -8.53 1.11
C ASP A 83 3.35 -7.39 0.33
N MET A 84 3.14 -7.56 -0.98
CA MET A 84 2.40 -6.59 -1.80
C MET A 84 0.98 -6.33 -1.28
N ARG A 85 0.27 -7.36 -0.78
CA ARG A 85 -1.08 -7.18 -0.24
C ARG A 85 -1.08 -6.50 1.11
N LEU A 86 -0.13 -6.82 1.98
CA LEU A 86 0.03 -6.14 3.26
C LEU A 86 0.37 -4.66 3.03
N TRP A 87 1.39 -4.40 2.20
CA TRP A 87 1.83 -3.05 1.90
C TRP A 87 0.71 -2.25 1.28
N LEU A 88 0.05 -2.80 0.25
CA LEU A 88 -1.04 -2.10 -0.41
C LEU A 88 -2.24 -1.86 0.51
N ARG A 89 -2.55 -2.79 1.42
CA ARG A 89 -3.60 -2.56 2.42
C ARG A 89 -3.26 -1.36 3.29
N ASP A 90 -2.02 -1.27 3.76
CA ASP A 90 -1.58 -0.20 4.64
C ASP A 90 -1.62 1.16 3.90
N GLU A 91 -1.17 1.20 2.64
CA GLU A 91 -1.27 2.38 1.75
C GLU A 91 -2.73 2.78 1.48
N LEU A 92 -3.63 1.82 1.25
CA LEU A 92 -5.06 2.09 1.07
C LEU A 92 -5.70 2.67 2.34
N ASP A 93 -5.28 2.19 3.52
CA ASP A 93 -5.77 2.70 4.80
C ASP A 93 -5.28 4.16 5.02
N GLU A 94 -4.05 4.51 4.59
CA GLU A 94 -3.59 5.91 4.57
C GLU A 94 -4.37 6.79 3.58
N LEU A 95 -4.54 6.32 2.35
CA LEU A 95 -5.29 7.02 1.31
C LEU A 95 -6.76 7.25 1.71
N GLU A 96 -7.38 6.30 2.42
CA GLU A 96 -8.69 6.47 3.04
C GLU A 96 -8.69 7.67 4.00
N GLY A 97 -7.66 7.78 4.84
CA GLY A 97 -7.47 8.89 5.78
C GLY A 97 -7.37 10.24 5.09
N TYR A 98 -6.55 10.34 4.03
CA TYR A 98 -6.41 11.57 3.23
C TYR A 98 -7.72 11.94 2.54
N LEU A 99 -8.39 10.99 1.89
CA LEU A 99 -9.63 11.25 1.16
C LEU A 99 -10.79 11.58 2.10
N THR A 100 -10.85 10.97 3.29
CA THR A 100 -11.81 11.34 4.33
C THR A 100 -11.58 12.77 4.81
N SER A 101 -10.33 13.15 5.03
CA SER A 101 -9.95 14.51 5.45
C SER A 101 -10.28 15.54 4.36
N TRP A 102 -10.01 15.19 3.11
CA TRP A 102 -10.36 15.97 1.92
C TRP A 102 -11.87 16.26 1.84
N LEU A 103 -12.71 15.24 2.02
CA LEU A 103 -14.16 15.39 2.00
C LEU A 103 -14.69 16.29 3.12
N ARG A 104 -14.09 16.19 4.32
CA ARG A 104 -14.43 17.11 5.43
C ARG A 104 -14.13 18.56 5.07
N ILE A 105 -12.98 18.82 4.46
CA ILE A 105 -12.59 20.17 4.02
C ILE A 105 -13.53 20.67 2.93
N ILE A 106 -13.90 19.83 1.95
CA ILE A 106 -14.87 20.20 0.90
C ILE A 106 -16.21 20.60 1.53
N ALA A 107 -16.72 19.82 2.48
CA ALA A 107 -17.99 20.10 3.14
C ALA A 107 -17.95 21.44 3.90
N GLN A 108 -16.90 21.67 4.70
CA GLN A 108 -16.69 22.93 5.42
C GLN A 108 -16.61 24.13 4.49
N ARG A 109 -15.88 23.99 3.37
CA ARG A 109 -15.75 25.06 2.37
C ARG A 109 -17.06 25.31 1.65
N ALA A 110 -17.80 24.27 1.29
CA ALA A 110 -19.10 24.42 0.64
C ALA A 110 -20.07 25.24 1.50
N GLU A 111 -20.11 25.03 2.83
CA GLU A 111 -20.97 25.79 3.75
C GLU A 111 -20.64 27.29 3.78
N ALA A 112 -19.38 27.67 3.61
CA ALA A 112 -18.93 29.06 3.64
C ALA A 112 -19.15 29.81 2.31
N GLU A 113 -19.53 29.10 1.24
CA GLU A 113 -19.57 29.64 -0.11
C GLU A 113 -20.97 30.06 -0.56
N GLY A 114 -21.04 31.00 -1.52
CA GLY A 114 -22.29 31.41 -2.15
C GLY A 114 -22.93 30.27 -2.98
N ARG A 115 -24.26 30.31 -3.19
CA ARG A 115 -25.08 29.22 -3.77
C ARG A 115 -24.45 28.45 -4.95
N LEU A 116 -23.89 29.15 -5.94
CA LEU A 116 -23.29 28.50 -7.11
C LEU A 116 -21.99 27.77 -6.77
N ARG A 117 -21.13 28.39 -5.94
CA ARG A 117 -19.87 27.79 -5.49
C ARG A 117 -20.11 26.64 -4.51
N HIS A 118 -21.10 26.77 -3.62
CA HIS A 118 -21.59 25.68 -2.79
C HIS A 118 -21.98 24.45 -3.62
N ALA A 119 -22.84 24.63 -4.63
CA ALA A 119 -23.28 23.52 -5.48
C ALA A 119 -22.11 22.87 -6.24
N ARG A 120 -21.16 23.66 -6.76
CA ARG A 120 -19.97 23.16 -7.45
C ARG A 120 -19.04 22.38 -6.51
N MET A 121 -18.79 22.90 -5.31
CA MET A 121 -17.99 22.20 -4.30
C MET A 121 -18.63 20.88 -3.87
N LEU A 122 -19.94 20.85 -3.64
CA LEU A 122 -20.64 19.59 -3.35
C LEU A 122 -20.57 18.61 -4.51
N SER A 123 -20.66 19.06 -5.76
CA SER A 123 -20.50 18.19 -6.93
C SER A 123 -19.15 17.48 -6.93
N TYR A 124 -18.07 18.18 -6.58
CA TYR A 124 -16.75 17.56 -6.40
C TYR A 124 -16.72 16.62 -5.20
N GLY A 125 -17.30 17.05 -4.07
CA GLY A 125 -17.41 16.22 -2.86
C GLY A 125 -18.08 14.88 -3.12
N PHE A 126 -19.17 14.85 -3.88
CA PHE A 126 -19.84 13.59 -4.23
C PHE A 126 -19.00 12.70 -5.15
N ALA A 127 -18.24 13.26 -6.10
CA ALA A 127 -17.33 12.48 -6.93
C ALA A 127 -16.24 11.79 -6.08
N PHE A 128 -15.61 12.54 -5.17
CA PHE A 128 -14.60 12.01 -4.26
C PHE A 128 -15.17 11.05 -3.20
N ALA A 129 -16.43 11.24 -2.79
CA ALA A 129 -17.11 10.32 -1.88
C ALA A 129 -17.36 8.96 -2.55
N ASN A 130 -17.69 8.95 -3.84
CA ASN A 130 -17.80 7.71 -4.62
C ASN A 130 -16.42 7.03 -4.77
N ASP A 131 -15.35 7.81 -4.95
CA ASP A 131 -13.99 7.24 -4.97
C ASP A 131 -13.62 6.63 -3.62
N LEU A 132 -14.01 7.25 -2.51
CA LEU A 132 -13.79 6.71 -1.17
C LEU A 132 -14.53 5.38 -0.95
N GLU A 133 -15.78 5.28 -1.43
CA GLU A 133 -16.53 4.03 -1.40
C GLU A 133 -15.83 2.93 -2.20
N ARG A 134 -15.36 3.24 -3.42
CA ARG A 134 -14.60 2.29 -4.25
C ARG A 134 -13.32 1.82 -3.57
N LEU A 135 -12.55 2.74 -2.98
CA LEU A 135 -11.33 2.40 -2.24
C LEU A 135 -11.64 1.38 -1.13
N ARG A 136 -12.69 1.63 -0.34
CA ARG A 136 -13.08 0.75 0.76
C ARG A 136 -13.48 -0.64 0.27
N GLU A 137 -14.11 -0.74 -0.90
CA GLU A 137 -14.43 -2.04 -1.49
C GLU A 137 -13.19 -2.78 -1.99
N ILE A 138 -12.24 -2.08 -2.60
CA ILE A 138 -10.96 -2.65 -3.08
C ILE A 138 -10.16 -3.18 -1.89
N ARG A 139 -10.08 -2.39 -0.81
CA ARG A 139 -9.38 -2.75 0.43
C ARG A 139 -9.83 -4.11 0.97
N LYS A 140 -11.13 -4.42 0.94
CA LYS A 140 -11.67 -5.74 1.36
C LYS A 140 -11.15 -6.91 0.51
N ARG A 141 -10.89 -6.69 -0.77
CA ARG A 141 -10.34 -7.70 -1.71
C ARG A 141 -8.83 -7.82 -1.59
N VAL A 142 -8.13 -6.71 -1.36
CA VAL A 142 -6.69 -6.69 -1.05
C VAL A 142 -6.42 -7.46 0.25
N ASN A 143 -7.26 -7.27 1.28
CA ASN A 143 -7.11 -7.85 2.62
C ASN A 143 -7.50 -9.35 2.73
N ARG A 144 -7.06 -10.16 1.75
CA ARG A 144 -7.21 -11.63 1.74
C ARG A 144 -5.83 -12.29 1.68
N SER A 145 -5.61 -13.24 2.56
CA SER A 145 -4.31 -13.87 2.77
C SER A 145 -4.06 -15.04 1.83
N LEU A 146 -2.92 -15.02 1.16
CA LEU A 146 -2.34 -16.18 0.48
C LEU A 146 -1.21 -16.85 1.27
N ILE A 147 -0.93 -16.41 2.49
CA ILE A 147 0.20 -16.93 3.25
C ILE A 147 0.02 -18.44 3.48
N GLY A 148 1.12 -19.18 3.31
CA GLY A 148 1.12 -20.64 3.42
C GLY A 148 0.55 -21.40 2.21
N CYS A 149 0.26 -20.73 1.07
CA CYS A 149 -0.13 -21.42 -0.17
C CYS A 149 0.98 -22.30 -0.79
N GLY A 150 2.25 -22.09 -0.44
CA GLY A 150 3.38 -22.81 -1.03
C GLY A 150 3.53 -22.53 -2.54
N ALA A 151 4.31 -23.36 -3.24
CA ALA A 151 4.58 -23.19 -4.67
C ALA A 151 4.12 -24.40 -5.51
N PRO A 152 3.04 -24.29 -6.30
CA PRO A 152 1.81 -23.51 -6.08
C PRO A 152 0.65 -24.38 -5.53
N ALA A 153 0.89 -25.67 -5.28
CA ALA A 153 -0.15 -26.67 -5.02
C ALA A 153 -0.41 -26.89 -3.52
N GLY A 154 -0.39 -25.82 -2.72
CA GLY A 154 -0.55 -25.90 -1.27
C GLY A 154 0.75 -26.23 -0.54
N ASN A 155 0.64 -26.29 0.79
CA ASN A 155 1.75 -26.63 1.66
C ASN A 155 1.49 -28.00 2.35
N PRO A 156 2.39 -28.99 2.21
CA PRO A 156 2.17 -30.33 2.75
C PRO A 156 2.43 -30.45 4.26
N PHE A 157 2.99 -29.42 4.89
CA PHE A 157 3.47 -29.47 6.27
C PHE A 157 2.38 -29.15 7.32
N GLY A 158 1.12 -29.06 6.90
CA GLY A 158 -0.01 -28.84 7.81
C GLY A 158 0.03 -27.50 8.55
N ILE A 159 0.63 -26.48 7.92
CA ILE A 159 0.81 -25.15 8.53
C ILE A 159 -0.56 -24.48 8.72
N ASP A 160 -0.74 -23.87 9.90
CA ASP A 160 -1.96 -23.15 10.28
C ASP A 160 -2.06 -21.80 9.55
N ARG A 161 -2.68 -21.82 8.37
CA ARG A 161 -2.87 -20.62 7.53
C ARG A 161 -3.79 -19.57 8.15
N GLU A 162 -4.84 -20.01 8.84
CA GLU A 162 -5.78 -19.11 9.52
C GLU A 162 -5.09 -18.34 10.65
N MET A 163 -4.23 -19.00 11.43
CA MET A 163 -3.43 -18.34 12.45
C MET A 163 -2.53 -17.25 11.85
N MET A 164 -1.79 -17.58 10.79
CA MET A 164 -0.91 -16.60 10.12
C MET A 164 -1.71 -15.42 9.54
N ALA A 165 -2.86 -15.70 8.91
CA ALA A 165 -3.73 -14.67 8.36
C ALA A 165 -4.26 -13.73 9.45
N SER A 166 -4.72 -14.28 10.57
CA SER A 166 -5.18 -13.51 11.72
C SER A 166 -4.06 -12.69 12.35
N GLU A 167 -2.86 -13.25 12.46
CA GLU A 167 -1.68 -12.57 13.02
C GLU A 167 -1.30 -11.34 12.18
N LEU A 168 -1.38 -11.45 10.86
CA LEU A 168 -1.08 -10.39 9.91
C LEU A 168 -2.25 -9.43 9.64
N GLY A 169 -3.40 -9.61 10.31
CA GLY A 169 -4.56 -8.72 10.18
C GLY A 169 -5.39 -8.92 8.91
N PHE A 170 -5.26 -10.06 8.23
CA PHE A 170 -6.11 -10.41 7.09
C PHE A 170 -7.53 -10.82 7.54
N GLU A 171 -8.53 -10.46 6.75
CA GLU A 171 -9.94 -10.79 7.04
C GLU A 171 -10.36 -12.20 6.59
N GLY A 172 -9.46 -12.95 5.96
CA GLY A 172 -9.66 -14.35 5.60
C GLY A 172 -8.68 -14.83 4.54
N LEU A 173 -8.79 -16.10 4.18
CA LEU A 173 -7.91 -16.77 3.23
C LEU A 173 -8.37 -16.65 1.78
N LEU A 174 -7.40 -16.69 0.86
CA LEU A 174 -7.61 -17.15 -0.50
C LEU A 174 -7.53 -18.68 -0.52
N TRP A 175 -8.60 -19.31 -1.00
CA TRP A 175 -8.81 -20.76 -0.91
C TRP A 175 -8.12 -21.55 -2.01
N ASP A 176 -8.00 -20.98 -3.21
CA ASP A 176 -7.27 -21.59 -4.33
C ASP A 176 -5.80 -21.19 -4.28
N SER A 177 -4.90 -22.13 -3.97
CA SER A 177 -3.47 -21.83 -3.85
C SER A 177 -2.83 -21.44 -5.18
N VAL A 178 -3.28 -22.03 -6.29
CA VAL A 178 -2.73 -21.72 -7.62
C VAL A 178 -3.16 -20.32 -8.04
N GLY A 179 -4.46 -20.03 -7.95
CA GLY A 179 -5.00 -18.71 -8.18
C GLY A 179 -4.37 -17.67 -7.26
N ALA A 180 -4.26 -17.94 -5.96
CA ALA A 180 -3.73 -16.98 -4.98
C ALA A 180 -2.27 -16.57 -5.24
N VAL A 181 -1.42 -17.48 -5.69
CA VAL A 181 0.00 -17.17 -6.02
C VAL A 181 0.10 -16.38 -7.33
N ALA A 182 -0.74 -16.72 -8.31
CA ALA A 182 -0.76 -16.08 -9.63
C ALA A 182 -1.49 -14.72 -9.66
N ASP A 183 -2.43 -14.50 -8.74
CA ASP A 183 -3.35 -13.36 -8.75
C ASP A 183 -2.62 -12.02 -8.58
N ARG A 184 -2.92 -11.08 -9.49
CA ARG A 184 -2.51 -9.67 -9.43
C ARG A 184 -3.68 -8.73 -9.75
N ASP A 185 -4.91 -9.23 -9.75
CA ASP A 185 -6.10 -8.44 -10.07
C ASP A 185 -6.28 -7.30 -9.06
N PHE A 186 -5.90 -7.52 -7.80
CA PHE A 186 -5.92 -6.50 -6.75
C PHE A 186 -5.04 -5.28 -7.07
N VAL A 187 -3.94 -5.46 -7.81
CA VAL A 187 -3.07 -4.37 -8.27
C VAL A 187 -3.78 -3.60 -9.38
N LEU A 188 -4.32 -4.30 -10.38
CA LEU A 188 -5.03 -3.68 -11.50
C LEU A 188 -6.27 -2.93 -11.05
N GLU A 189 -7.01 -3.48 -10.09
CA GLU A 189 -8.19 -2.85 -9.52
C GLU A 189 -7.84 -1.54 -8.80
N THR A 190 -6.73 -1.54 -8.06
CA THR A 190 -6.20 -0.34 -7.40
C THR A 190 -5.78 0.72 -8.43
N LEU A 191 -5.00 0.36 -9.45
CA LEU A 191 -4.59 1.28 -10.51
C LEU A 191 -5.78 1.87 -11.27
N GLN A 192 -6.83 1.07 -11.47
CA GLN A 192 -8.07 1.52 -12.10
C GLN A 192 -8.79 2.55 -11.22
N TRP A 193 -8.82 2.34 -9.90
CA TRP A 193 -9.36 3.30 -8.94
C TRP A 193 -8.54 4.59 -8.90
N GLU A 194 -7.20 4.50 -8.84
CA GLU A 194 -6.31 5.65 -8.88
C GLU A 194 -6.53 6.48 -10.15
N SER A 195 -6.75 5.82 -11.29
CA SER A 195 -7.05 6.50 -12.55
C SER A 195 -8.34 7.31 -12.47
N PHE A 196 -9.39 6.80 -11.83
CA PHE A 196 -10.62 7.57 -11.61
C PHE A 196 -10.42 8.73 -10.63
N LEU A 197 -9.72 8.48 -9.53
CA LEU A 197 -9.40 9.53 -8.56
C LEU A 197 -8.64 10.68 -9.21
N MET A 198 -7.61 10.37 -10.01
CA MET A 198 -6.80 11.36 -10.72
C MET A 198 -7.60 12.12 -11.80
N GLN A 199 -8.59 11.50 -12.43
CA GLN A 199 -9.52 12.20 -13.33
C GLN A 199 -10.41 13.20 -12.58
N HIS A 200 -10.85 12.89 -11.37
CA HIS A 200 -11.61 13.84 -10.56
C HIS A 200 -10.74 14.97 -10.01
N ILE A 201 -9.52 14.65 -9.56
CA ILE A 201 -8.52 15.65 -9.13
C ILE A 201 -8.19 16.59 -10.29
N SER A 202 -7.95 16.08 -11.50
CA SER A 202 -7.57 16.92 -12.65
C SER A 202 -8.68 17.88 -13.06
N ARG A 203 -9.95 17.45 -13.03
CA ARG A 203 -11.11 18.33 -13.28
C ARG A 203 -11.23 19.43 -12.24
N TRP A 204 -11.03 19.09 -10.97
CA TRP A 204 -11.04 20.07 -9.89
C TRP A 204 -9.87 21.05 -10.00
N ALA A 205 -8.68 20.57 -10.36
CA ALA A 205 -7.49 21.39 -10.56
C ALA A 205 -7.66 22.38 -11.73
N GLU A 206 -8.18 21.92 -12.86
CA GLU A 206 -8.47 22.77 -14.02
C GLU A 206 -9.46 23.89 -13.65
N ASP A 207 -10.50 23.54 -12.90
CA ASP A 207 -11.46 24.50 -12.38
C ASP A 207 -10.82 25.56 -11.49
N LEU A 208 -9.86 25.18 -10.64
CA LEU A 208 -9.10 26.12 -9.83
C LEU A 208 -8.19 27.02 -10.67
N ILE A 209 -7.48 26.45 -11.65
CA ILE A 209 -6.58 27.19 -12.54
C ILE A 209 -7.36 28.28 -13.26
N ILE A 210 -8.48 27.93 -13.91
CA ILE A 210 -9.33 28.89 -14.61
C ILE A 210 -9.92 29.91 -13.63
N SER A 211 -10.42 29.45 -12.48
CA SER A 211 -11.04 30.36 -11.48
C SER A 211 -10.04 31.34 -10.86
N SER A 212 -8.75 31.02 -10.89
CA SER A 212 -7.66 31.86 -10.37
C SER A 212 -7.06 32.83 -11.39
N SER A 213 -7.49 32.75 -12.66
CA SER A 213 -6.99 33.63 -13.71
C SER A 213 -7.43 35.08 -13.49
N ALA A 214 -6.74 36.03 -14.12
CA ALA A 214 -7.05 37.46 -14.01
C ALA A 214 -8.42 37.81 -14.60
N GLU A 215 -8.89 37.05 -15.60
CA GLU A 215 -10.19 37.24 -16.26
C GLU A 215 -11.36 36.85 -15.36
N PHE A 216 -11.21 35.80 -14.55
CA PHE A 216 -12.27 35.32 -13.65
C PHE A 216 -12.14 35.88 -12.24
N GLY A 217 -10.94 35.80 -11.64
CA GLY A 217 -10.65 36.34 -10.31
C GLY A 217 -11.55 35.79 -9.20
N PHE A 218 -12.05 34.56 -9.33
CA PHE A 218 -12.99 33.98 -8.38
C PHE A 218 -12.33 33.42 -7.13
N VAL A 219 -11.09 32.95 -7.25
CA VAL A 219 -10.28 32.42 -6.15
C VAL A 219 -8.87 32.98 -6.22
N ARG A 220 -8.23 33.12 -5.06
CA ARG A 220 -6.80 33.40 -4.95
C ARG A 220 -6.12 32.18 -4.34
N LEU A 221 -5.12 31.64 -5.03
CA LEU A 221 -4.32 30.54 -4.52
C LEU A 221 -3.46 31.04 -3.34
N ALA A 222 -3.25 30.16 -2.36
CA ALA A 222 -2.37 30.48 -1.25
C ALA A 222 -0.91 30.46 -1.72
N ASP A 223 -0.12 31.43 -1.27
CA ASP A 223 1.27 31.62 -1.69
C ASP A 223 2.13 30.35 -1.48
N ALA A 224 1.81 29.53 -0.47
CA ALA A 224 2.50 28.25 -0.21
C ALA A 224 2.36 27.21 -1.35
N TYR A 225 1.34 27.35 -2.21
CA TYR A 225 1.03 26.42 -3.30
C TYR A 225 1.02 27.12 -4.68
N SER A 226 1.58 28.32 -4.77
CA SER A 226 1.65 29.09 -6.01
C SER A 226 2.97 29.86 -6.12
N THR A 227 3.43 30.12 -7.34
CA THR A 227 4.61 30.95 -7.59
C THR A 227 4.20 32.32 -8.12
N GLY A 228 4.80 33.38 -7.58
CA GLY A 228 4.61 34.75 -8.04
C GLY A 228 5.82 35.28 -8.82
N SER A 229 5.60 36.38 -9.55
CA SER A 229 6.70 37.15 -10.14
C SER A 229 7.28 38.09 -9.07
N SER A 230 8.60 38.25 -9.04
CA SER A 230 9.23 39.25 -8.17
C SER A 230 8.95 40.69 -8.59
N LEU A 231 8.52 40.90 -9.84
CA LEU A 231 8.24 42.22 -10.43
C LEU A 231 6.75 42.52 -10.51
N MET A 232 5.91 41.50 -10.67
CA MET A 232 4.45 41.64 -10.75
C MET A 232 3.82 41.01 -9.51
N PRO A 233 3.27 41.85 -8.59
CA PRO A 233 2.61 41.36 -7.37
C PRO A 233 1.29 40.66 -7.64
#